data_AF-A0A7S2N5W1-F1
#
_entry.id   AF-A0A7S2N5W1-F1
#
_cell.length_a   1.000
_cell.length_b   1.000
_cell.length_c   1.000
_cell.angle_alpha   90.00
_cell.angle_beta   90.00
_cell.angle_gamma   90.00
#
_symmetry.space_group_name_H-M   'P 1'
#
loop_
_entity.id
_entity.type
_entity.pdbx_description
1 polymer ?
#
loop_
_entity_poly.entity_id
_entity_poly.type
_entity_poly.pdbx_seq_one_letter_code
_entity_poly.pdbx_strand_id
1 'polypeptide(L)'
;YMVEYVGSLQNGERHGKGKIVLSRDGSSYDGEWRDNLKHGRGMQCTPGGLEYEGDWRFGTKTGHARITSQGKIMYEGSVWRGHWVTLNWYHLRYWLGFLVARIFSPVAALVAALVAFALAYVMVAPPGSVAS
;
A
#
# COMPACT_ATOMS: atom_id res chain seq x y z
N TYR A 1 0.93 27.79 12.59
CA TYR A 1 0.82 29.13 12.00
C TYR A 1 1.30 29.07 10.56
N MET A 2 0.45 29.46 9.61
CA MET A 2 0.79 29.63 8.19
C MET A 2 1.27 31.07 7.98
N VAL A 3 2.23 31.29 7.07
CA VAL A 3 2.67 32.66 6.72
C VAL A 3 1.63 33.29 5.80
N GLU A 4 1.25 32.53 4.76
CA GLU A 4 0.47 33.05 3.65
C GLU A 4 -0.27 31.91 2.96
N TYR A 5 -1.53 32.17 2.59
CA TYR A 5 -2.30 31.32 1.70
C TYR A 5 -2.84 32.18 0.55
N VAL A 6 -2.60 31.73 -0.67
CA VAL A 6 -3.13 32.34 -1.89
C VAL A 6 -3.91 31.26 -2.63
N GLY A 7 -5.23 31.40 -2.70
CA GLY A 7 -6.07 30.40 -3.34
C GLY A 7 -7.55 30.62 -3.12
N SER A 8 -8.33 29.69 -3.63
CA SER A 8 -9.79 29.74 -3.53
C SER A 8 -10.27 29.32 -2.13
N LEU A 9 -11.29 30.01 -1.65
CA LEU A 9 -11.97 29.71 -0.40
C LEU A 9 -13.45 29.40 -0.69
N GLN A 10 -13.99 28.40 0.00
CA GLN A 10 -15.42 28.08 0.00
C GLN A 10 -15.86 27.98 1.46
N ASN A 11 -16.88 28.75 1.85
CA ASN A 11 -17.39 28.81 3.24
C ASN A 11 -16.32 29.14 4.30
N GLY A 12 -15.30 29.93 3.93
CA GLY A 12 -14.18 30.24 4.82
C GLY A 12 -13.11 29.14 4.91
N GLU A 13 -13.25 28.05 4.16
CA GLU A 13 -12.30 26.94 4.10
C GLU A 13 -11.54 26.93 2.77
N ARG A 14 -10.29 26.44 2.79
CA ARG A 14 -9.50 26.25 1.56
C ARG A 14 -10.15 25.19 0.69
N HIS A 15 -10.46 25.55 -0.55
CA HIS A 15 -11.10 24.68 -1.51
C HIS A 15 -10.67 25.03 -2.94
N GLY A 16 -10.50 24.05 -3.81
CA GLY A 16 -9.98 24.27 -5.17
C GLY A 16 -8.47 24.51 -5.18
N LYS A 17 -7.94 25.27 -6.14
CA LYS A 17 -6.48 25.49 -6.24
C LYS A 17 -5.99 26.53 -5.25
N GLY A 18 -4.84 26.26 -4.64
CA GLY A 18 -4.18 27.24 -3.78
C GLY A 18 -2.77 26.83 -3.33
N LYS A 19 -2.00 27.85 -2.96
CA LYS A 19 -0.64 27.73 -2.43
C LYS A 19 -0.61 28.20 -0.98
N ILE A 20 0.07 27.45 -0.13
CA ILE A 20 0.33 27.81 1.26
C ILE A 20 1.83 27.77 1.54
N VAL A 21 2.31 28.70 2.37
CA VAL A 21 3.64 28.66 2.97
C VAL A 21 3.50 28.53 4.48
N LEU A 22 4.12 27.51 5.05
CA LEU A 22 4.05 27.18 6.46
C LEU A 22 5.23 27.82 7.20
N SER A 23 4.94 28.66 8.20
CA SER A 23 5.99 29.41 8.93
C SER A 23 6.84 28.52 9.82
N ARG A 24 6.28 27.39 10.28
CA ARG A 24 6.89 26.54 11.30
C ARG A 24 8.13 25.82 10.78
N ASP A 25 8.07 25.38 9.54
CA ASP A 25 9.08 24.53 8.92
C ASP A 25 9.51 25.08 7.56
N GLY A 26 9.07 26.28 7.17
CA GLY A 26 9.35 26.89 5.87
C GLY A 26 8.84 26.08 4.68
N SER A 27 8.04 25.04 4.91
CA SER A 27 7.55 24.19 3.82
C SER A 27 6.43 24.89 3.06
N SER A 28 6.33 24.60 1.77
CA SER A 28 5.26 25.12 0.93
C SER A 28 4.46 23.97 0.32
N TYR A 29 3.21 24.25 0.00
CA TYR A 29 2.38 23.35 -0.78
C TYR A 29 1.58 24.15 -1.80
N ASP A 30 1.57 23.68 -3.03
CA ASP A 30 0.83 24.23 -4.15
C ASP A 30 0.02 23.10 -4.80
N GLY A 31 -1.30 23.19 -4.77
CA GLY A 31 -2.13 22.12 -5.29
C GLY A 31 -3.61 22.33 -5.01
N GLU A 32 -4.36 21.25 -5.13
CA GLU A 32 -5.79 21.26 -4.87
C GLU A 32 -6.08 21.10 -3.36
N TRP A 33 -7.19 21.70 -2.96
CA TRP A 33 -7.69 21.74 -1.59
C TRP A 33 -9.15 21.33 -1.57
N ARG A 34 -9.55 20.70 -0.49
CA ARG A 34 -10.94 20.43 -0.16
C ARG A 34 -11.11 20.46 1.35
N ASP A 35 -12.01 21.29 1.84
CA ASP A 35 -12.37 21.41 3.26
C ASP A 35 -11.13 21.58 4.14
N ASN A 36 -10.28 22.57 3.80
CA ASN A 36 -9.01 22.87 4.46
C ASN A 36 -7.90 21.79 4.35
N LEU A 37 -8.16 20.66 3.68
CA LEU A 37 -7.23 19.55 3.49
C LEU A 37 -6.65 19.54 2.08
N LYS A 38 -5.39 19.11 1.96
CA LYS A 38 -4.75 18.87 0.66
C LYS A 38 -5.50 17.75 -0.08
N HIS A 39 -5.79 17.96 -1.35
CA HIS A 39 -6.53 17.05 -2.21
C HIS A 39 -5.96 17.04 -3.64
N GLY A 40 -6.43 16.11 -4.48
CA GLY A 40 -6.09 16.09 -5.91
C GLY A 40 -4.59 16.04 -6.18
N ARG A 41 -4.14 16.73 -7.22
CA ARG A 41 -2.71 16.87 -7.53
C ARG A 41 -2.10 18.04 -6.76
N GLY A 42 -0.90 17.85 -6.24
CA GLY A 42 -0.17 18.95 -5.62
C GLY A 42 1.32 18.69 -5.41
N MET A 43 2.05 19.79 -5.34
CA MET A 43 3.49 19.85 -5.10
C MET A 43 3.76 20.37 -3.68
N GLN A 44 4.57 19.65 -2.91
CA GLN A 44 5.06 20.08 -1.61
C GLN A 44 6.58 20.26 -1.67
N CYS A 45 7.07 21.43 -1.30
CA CYS A 45 8.50 21.69 -1.19
C CYS A 45 8.87 21.85 0.28
N THR A 46 10.00 21.26 0.66
CA THR A 46 10.62 21.47 1.98
C THR A 46 11.81 22.42 1.83
N PRO A 47 12.20 23.17 2.87
CA PRO A 47 13.39 24.03 2.79
C PRO A 47 14.69 23.27 2.50
N GLY A 48 14.72 21.97 2.80
CA GLY A 48 15.85 21.09 2.48
C GLY A 48 16.00 20.78 0.99
N GLY A 49 15.15 21.34 0.12
CA GLY A 49 15.21 21.11 -1.33
C GLY A 49 14.57 19.80 -1.79
N LEU A 50 13.86 19.10 -0.89
CA LEU A 50 13.04 17.95 -1.26
C LEU A 50 11.70 18.47 -1.81
N GLU A 51 11.39 18.04 -3.01
CA GLU A 51 10.16 18.34 -3.74
C GLU A 51 9.37 17.05 -3.91
N TYR A 52 8.11 17.07 -3.47
CA TYR A 52 7.16 15.98 -3.67
C TYR A 52 6.09 16.47 -4.64
N GLU A 53 5.92 15.81 -5.76
CA GLU A 53 4.81 16.03 -6.69
C GLU A 53 3.97 14.76 -6.75
N GLY A 54 2.69 14.83 -6.39
CA GLY A 54 1.86 13.62 -6.44
C GLY A 54 0.41 13.83 -6.02
N ASP A 55 -0.29 12.72 -5.84
CA ASP A 55 -1.70 12.76 -5.45
C ASP A 55 -1.86 12.91 -3.92
N TRP A 56 -2.96 13.56 -3.55
CA TRP A 56 -3.33 13.86 -2.19
C TRP A 56 -4.80 13.50 -1.96
N ARG A 57 -5.09 12.88 -0.82
CA ARG A 57 -6.45 12.60 -0.40
C ARG A 57 -6.57 12.78 1.11
N PHE A 58 -7.52 13.60 1.54
CA PHE A 58 -7.75 13.93 2.95
C PHE A 58 -6.47 14.35 3.69
N GLY A 59 -5.67 15.24 3.07
CA GLY A 59 -4.41 15.72 3.65
C GLY A 59 -3.24 14.73 3.59
N THR A 60 -3.44 13.54 3.04
CA THR A 60 -2.44 12.47 3.01
C THR A 60 -1.94 12.19 1.60
N LYS A 61 -0.62 11.99 1.46
CA LYS A 61 0.04 11.58 0.22
C LYS A 61 -0.44 10.20 -0.22
N THR A 62 -0.92 10.08 -1.45
CA THR A 62 -1.41 8.83 -2.02
C THR A 62 -1.22 8.79 -3.55
N GLY A 63 -1.69 7.74 -4.22
CA GLY A 63 -1.65 7.62 -5.68
C GLY A 63 -0.23 7.55 -6.24
N HIS A 64 0.02 8.23 -7.35
CA HIS A 64 1.35 8.31 -7.94
C HIS A 64 2.08 9.55 -7.46
N ALA A 65 3.38 9.39 -7.18
CA ALA A 65 4.23 10.50 -6.80
C ALA A 65 5.62 10.40 -7.43
N ARG A 66 6.19 11.58 -7.64
CA ARG A 66 7.58 11.83 -7.99
C ARG A 66 8.21 12.64 -6.87
N ILE A 67 9.35 12.17 -6.36
CA ILE A 67 10.17 12.94 -5.43
C ILE A 67 11.43 13.36 -6.15
N THR A 68 11.72 14.65 -6.06
CA THR A 68 12.95 15.23 -6.58
C THR A 68 13.72 15.85 -5.42
N SER A 69 15.05 15.75 -5.47
CA SER A 69 15.95 16.48 -4.58
C SER A 69 17.02 17.14 -5.43
N GLN A 70 17.16 18.47 -5.34
CA GLN A 70 18.14 19.23 -6.14
C GLN A 70 18.07 18.92 -7.66
N GLY A 71 16.85 18.79 -8.20
CA GLY A 71 16.62 18.48 -9.61
C GLY A 71 16.84 17.01 -10.01
N LYS A 72 17.24 16.13 -9.09
CA LYS A 72 17.40 14.69 -9.34
C LYS A 72 16.18 13.91 -8.86
N ILE A 73 15.61 13.07 -9.73
CA ILE A 73 14.52 12.16 -9.36
C ILE A 73 15.07 11.11 -8.40
N MET A 74 14.59 11.14 -7.16
CA MET A 74 14.95 10.20 -6.11
C MET A 74 13.99 9.01 -6.05
N TYR A 75 12.74 9.24 -6.43
CA TYR A 75 11.69 8.23 -6.46
C TYR A 75 10.62 8.60 -7.48
N GLU A 76 10.10 7.59 -8.15
CA GLU A 76 8.91 7.69 -8.99
C GLU A 76 8.11 6.39 -8.85
N GLY A 77 6.86 6.47 -8.40
CA GLY A 77 6.07 5.29 -8.13
C GLY A 77 4.80 5.55 -7.32
N SER A 78 4.24 4.47 -6.76
CA SER A 78 2.98 4.53 -6.01
C SER A 78 3.22 4.83 -4.52
N VAL A 79 2.42 5.72 -3.95
CA VAL A 79 2.42 6.09 -2.54
C VAL A 79 1.08 5.71 -1.92
N TRP A 80 1.13 5.12 -0.72
CA TRP A 80 -0.08 4.87 0.05
C TRP A 80 0.13 5.31 1.50
N ARG A 81 -0.74 6.23 1.97
CA ARG A 81 -0.66 6.83 3.30
C ARG A 81 0.71 7.42 3.66
N GLY A 82 1.40 8.01 2.69
CA GLY A 82 2.75 8.58 2.90
C GLY A 82 3.91 7.58 2.84
N HIS A 83 3.65 6.29 2.58
CA HIS A 83 4.70 5.28 2.38
C HIS A 83 4.89 4.96 0.89
N TRP A 84 6.14 4.90 0.44
CA TRP A 84 6.53 4.48 -0.90
C TRP A 84 6.30 2.98 -1.07
N VAL A 85 5.65 2.57 -2.15
CA VAL A 85 5.48 1.16 -2.50
C VAL A 85 6.60 0.79 -3.47
N THR A 86 7.61 0.06 -2.99
CA THR A 86 8.75 -0.37 -3.81
C THR A 86 8.61 -1.81 -4.33
N LEU A 87 7.74 -2.64 -3.74
CA LEU A 87 7.30 -3.93 -4.25
C LEU A 87 5.95 -4.24 -3.62
N ASN A 88 4.94 -4.45 -4.45
CA ASN A 88 3.57 -4.67 -4.01
C ASN A 88 3.47 -5.98 -3.20
N TRP A 89 3.07 -5.94 -1.92
CA TRP A 89 2.78 -7.14 -1.12
C TRP A 89 1.77 -8.06 -1.83
N TYR A 90 0.88 -7.49 -2.64
CA TYR A 90 -0.02 -8.27 -3.49
C TYR A 90 0.75 -9.08 -4.55
N HIS A 91 1.81 -8.55 -5.16
CA HIS A 91 2.64 -9.34 -6.09
C HIS A 91 3.44 -10.43 -5.37
N LEU A 92 3.98 -10.16 -4.18
CA LEU A 92 4.59 -11.23 -3.37
C LEU A 92 3.58 -12.33 -3.05
N ARG A 93 2.32 -11.99 -2.72
CA ARG A 93 1.25 -12.98 -2.49
C ARG A 93 0.90 -13.79 -3.74
N TYR A 94 0.90 -13.16 -4.92
CA TYR A 94 0.68 -13.86 -6.19
C TYR A 94 1.83 -14.84 -6.51
N TRP A 95 3.08 -14.42 -6.32
CA TRP A 95 4.24 -15.30 -6.50
C TRP A 95 4.31 -16.41 -5.45
N LEU A 96 4.01 -16.11 -4.18
CA LEU A 96 3.91 -17.12 -3.13
C LEU A 96 2.76 -18.08 -3.40
N GLY A 97 1.62 -17.61 -3.89
CA GLY A 97 0.49 -18.45 -4.27
C GLY A 97 0.84 -19.41 -5.43
N PHE A 98 1.57 -18.92 -6.43
CA PHE A 98 2.07 -19.74 -7.54
C PHE A 98 3.13 -20.77 -7.08
N LEU A 99 3.98 -20.38 -6.13
CA LEU A 99 5.01 -21.24 -5.52
C LEU A 99 4.38 -22.33 -4.63
N VAL A 100 3.41 -21.96 -3.79
CA VAL A 100 2.64 -22.87 -2.93
C VAL A 100 1.82 -23.83 -3.79
N ALA A 101 1.17 -23.37 -4.86
CA ALA A 101 0.41 -24.22 -5.78
C ALA A 101 1.30 -25.23 -6.55
N ARG A 102 2.58 -24.90 -6.78
CA ARG A 102 3.56 -25.82 -7.39
C ARG A 102 4.20 -26.79 -6.40
N ILE A 103 4.30 -26.43 -5.12
CA ILE A 103 4.89 -27.27 -4.08
C ILE A 103 3.84 -28.22 -3.46
N PHE A 104 2.59 -27.76 -3.29
CA PHE A 104 1.42 -28.63 -3.03
C PHE A 104 0.92 -29.30 -4.32
N SER A 105 1.87 -29.77 -5.12
CA SER A 105 1.72 -30.61 -6.29
C SER A 105 0.96 -31.91 -5.96
N PRO A 106 0.27 -32.54 -6.91
CA PRO A 106 -0.57 -33.76 -6.79
C PRO A 106 -0.06 -34.90 -5.89
N VAL A 107 1.23 -34.95 -5.56
CA VAL A 107 1.83 -35.82 -4.56
C VAL A 107 1.18 -35.65 -3.17
N ALA A 108 0.85 -34.42 -2.76
CA ALA A 108 0.20 -34.16 -1.47
C ALA A 108 -1.24 -34.74 -1.41
N ALA A 109 -1.97 -34.68 -2.53
CA ALA A 109 -3.29 -35.29 -2.66
C ALA A 109 -3.22 -36.83 -2.65
N LEU A 110 -2.18 -37.41 -3.26
CA LEU A 110 -1.96 -38.86 -3.26
C LEU A 110 -1.63 -39.38 -1.86
N VAL A 111 -0.79 -38.67 -1.11
CA VAL A 111 -0.45 -39.02 0.28
C VAL A 111 -1.67 -38.91 1.18
N ALA A 112 -2.47 -37.86 1.05
CA ALA A 112 -3.71 -37.71 1.81
C ALA A 112 -4.73 -38.82 1.50
N ALA A 113 -4.85 -39.22 0.23
CA ALA A 113 -5.73 -40.33 -0.18
C ALA A 113 -5.25 -41.68 0.40
N LEU A 114 -3.95 -41.94 0.39
CA LEU A 114 -3.37 -43.17 0.97
C LEU A 114 -3.53 -43.22 2.49
N VAL A 115 -3.35 -42.09 3.18
CA VAL A 115 -3.56 -41.99 4.63
C VAL A 115 -5.05 -42.18 4.98
N ALA A 116 -5.95 -41.56 4.23
CA ALA A 116 -7.40 -41.73 4.43
C ALA A 116 -7.83 -43.20 4.19
N PHE A 117 -7.28 -43.85 3.16
CA PHE A 117 -7.55 -45.25 2.85
C PHE A 117 -7.03 -46.20 3.95
N ALA A 118 -5.81 -45.96 4.45
CA ALA A 118 -5.23 -46.74 5.54
C ALA A 118 -6.02 -46.60 6.85
N LEU A 119 -6.46 -45.38 7.19
CA LEU A 119 -7.29 -45.13 8.37
C LEU A 119 -8.67 -45.77 8.26
N ALA A 120 -9.30 -45.74 7.08
CA ALA A 120 -10.57 -46.42 6.85
C ALA A 120 -10.45 -47.95 6.98
N TYR A 121 -9.33 -48.54 6.52
CA TYR A 121 -9.07 -49.97 6.66
C TYR A 121 -8.89 -50.41 8.12
N VAL A 122 -8.19 -49.61 8.93
CA VAL A 122 -7.99 -49.88 10.38
C VAL A 122 -9.30 -49.79 11.17
N MET A 123 -10.25 -48.95 10.76
CA MET A 123 -11.55 -48.81 11.44
C MET A 123 -12.59 -49.88 11.06
N VAL A 124 -12.39 -50.64 9.98
CA VAL A 124 -13.32 -51.67 9.51
C VAL A 124 -12.86 -53.09 9.89
N ALA A 125 -11.64 -53.26 10.38
CA ALA A 125 -11.16 -54.56 10.86
C ALA A 125 -11.96 -55.00 12.10
N PRO A 126 -12.68 -56.13 12.07
CA PRO A 126 -13.42 -56.61 13.23
C PRO A 126 -12.44 -57.06 14.34
N PRO A 127 -12.73 -56.77 15.62
CA PRO A 127 -11.88 -57.22 16.71
C PRO A 127 -12.08 -58.72 16.91
N GLY A 128 -11.04 -59.51 16.62
CA GLY A 128 -10.88 -60.85 17.17
C GLY A 128 -10.81 -61.99 16.16
N SER A 129 -9.59 -62.46 15.91
CA SER A 129 -9.33 -63.89 15.81
C SER A 129 -8.10 -64.18 16.67
N VAL A 130 -8.33 -64.25 17.98
CA VAL A 130 -7.43 -65.00 18.88
C VAL A 130 -7.76 -66.46 18.58
N ALA A 131 -6.83 -67.19 17.98
CA ALA A 131 -6.91 -68.64 17.89
C ALA A 131 -5.68 -69.21 18.61
N SER A 132 -6.00 -69.90 19.70
CA SER A 132 -5.25 -70.90 20.47
C SER A 132 -4.05 -71.54 19.78
#